data_AF-A0A2H6NHW6-F1
#
_entry.id   AF-A0A2H6NHW6-F1
#
_cell.length_a   1.000
_cell.length_b   1.000
_cell.length_c   1.000
_cell.angle_alpha   90.00
_cell.angle_beta   90.00
_cell.angle_gamma   90.00
#
_symmetry.space_group_name_H-M   'P 1'
#
loop_
_entity.id
_entity.type
_entity.pdbx_description
1 polymer ?
#
loop_
_entity_poly.entity_id
_entity_poly.type
_entity_poly.pdbx_seq_one_letter_code
_entity_poly.pdbx_strand_id
1 'polypeptide(L)'
;LRTIIGQQGEQSCANKLLRWLKNWQKNSLEDKQVKSSKFGSKDDGTGSKAALLSGPPGVGKTTTASLVCQELGLSYVELNASDTRSKKSLKEVVAESLNNTSIKGFCSGASRSVSAKHVLLMDEVDGMAGNEDRGGIQELIDLIKHTKIPIICMCNDRNHPKIRSLVHYCFDLRFPRPRVEQIKGAMMSIAFK
;
A
#
# COMPACT_ATOMS: atom_id res chain seq x y z
N LEU A 1 3.33 -11.08 10.41
CA LEU A 1 4.54 -10.37 9.92
C LEU A 1 5.89 -11.03 10.23
N ARG A 2 5.99 -11.94 11.22
CA ARG A 2 7.29 -12.49 11.68
C ARG A 2 8.08 -13.28 10.63
N THR A 3 7.44 -13.71 9.55
CA THR A 3 8.03 -14.50 8.48
C THR A 3 8.77 -13.68 7.41
N ILE A 4 8.63 -12.34 7.42
CA ILE A 4 9.26 -11.48 6.40
C ILE A 4 10.70 -11.18 6.81
N ILE A 5 11.65 -11.72 6.06
CA ILE A 5 13.09 -11.55 6.28
C ILE A 5 13.46 -10.06 6.17
N GLY A 6 14.23 -9.56 7.13
CA GLY A 6 14.70 -8.16 7.14
C GLY A 6 13.68 -7.13 7.62
N GLN A 7 12.42 -7.51 7.88
CA GLN A 7 11.35 -6.59 8.28
C GLN A 7 10.80 -6.88 9.69
N GLN A 8 11.57 -7.56 10.54
CA GLN A 8 11.11 -8.01 11.86
C GLN A 8 11.24 -6.96 12.99
N GLY A 9 12.06 -5.93 12.81
CA GLY A 9 12.28 -4.90 13.84
C GLY A 9 11.07 -3.98 14.04
N GLU A 10 10.91 -3.38 15.22
CA GLU A 10 9.76 -2.49 15.50
C GLU A 10 9.67 -1.28 14.57
N GLN A 11 10.80 -0.78 14.08
CA GLN A 11 10.85 0.34 13.12
C GLN A 11 10.92 -0.11 11.66
N SER A 12 10.65 -1.40 11.39
CA SER A 12 10.64 -1.94 10.03
C SER A 12 9.52 -1.34 9.18
N CYS A 13 9.69 -1.39 7.87
CA CYS A 13 8.68 -0.91 6.93
C CYS A 13 7.36 -1.68 7.08
N ALA A 14 7.42 -2.99 7.35
CA ALA A 14 6.25 -3.81 7.60
C ALA A 14 5.46 -3.36 8.84
N ASN A 15 6.14 -3.12 9.96
CA ASN A 15 5.48 -2.68 11.19
C ASN A 15 4.96 -1.24 11.08
N LYS A 16 5.69 -0.35 10.38
CA LYS A 16 5.20 0.99 10.06
C LYS A 16 3.94 0.95 9.20
N LEU A 17 3.91 0.12 8.15
CA LEU A 17 2.72 -0.09 7.32
C LEU A 17 1.54 -0.63 8.13
N LEU A 18 1.78 -1.61 9.00
CA LEU A 18 0.76 -2.18 9.88
C LEU A 18 0.12 -1.11 10.78
N ARG A 19 0.94 -0.27 11.43
CA ARG A 19 0.45 0.81 12.29
C ARG A 19 -0.33 1.85 11.51
N TRP A 20 0.20 2.26 10.36
CA TRP A 20 -0.48 3.22 9.48
C TRP A 20 -1.85 2.68 9.06
N LEU A 21 -1.92 1.44 8.55
CA LEU A 21 -3.16 0.85 8.06
C LEU A 21 -4.17 0.62 9.20
N LYS A 22 -3.71 0.19 10.38
CA LYS A 22 -4.55 0.01 11.57
C LYS A 22 -5.19 1.33 12.04
N ASN A 23 -4.49 2.45 11.92
CA ASN A 23 -4.95 3.76 12.36
C ASN A 23 -5.60 4.58 11.23
N TRP A 24 -5.60 4.08 10.00
CA TRP A 24 -6.05 4.81 8.81
C TRP A 24 -7.48 5.35 8.95
N GLN A 25 -8.42 4.55 9.46
CA GLN A 25 -9.80 4.98 9.63
C GLN A 25 -9.97 6.12 10.63
N LYS A 26 -9.21 6.09 11.73
CA LYS A 26 -9.22 7.15 12.74
C LYS A 26 -8.70 8.45 12.12
N ASN A 27 -7.57 8.35 11.43
CA ASN A 27 -6.94 9.48 10.75
C ASN A 27 -7.81 10.06 9.61
N SER A 28 -8.56 9.22 8.90
CA SER A 28 -9.44 9.65 7.79
C SER A 28 -10.73 10.34 8.26
N LEU A 29 -11.17 10.12 9.50
CA LEU A 29 -12.35 10.79 10.08
C LEU A 29 -12.00 12.14 10.72
N GLU A 30 -10.76 12.30 11.16
CA GLU A 30 -10.22 13.54 11.75
C GLU A 30 -9.77 14.58 10.70
N ASP A 31 -10.08 14.38 9.41
CA ASP A 31 -9.75 15.23 8.25
C ASP A 31 -10.28 16.68 8.33
N LYS A 32 -10.78 17.13 9.49
CA LYS A 32 -11.28 18.49 9.71
C LYS A 32 -10.30 19.47 10.36
N GLN A 33 -9.21 19.08 11.03
CA GLN A 33 -8.28 20.08 11.61
C GLN A 33 -6.84 19.60 11.81
N VAL A 34 -6.04 19.47 10.75
CA VAL A 34 -4.57 19.50 10.91
C VAL A 34 -3.97 20.58 10.02
N LYS A 35 -4.09 21.82 10.51
CA LYS A 35 -3.14 22.88 10.19
C LYS A 35 -1.78 22.46 10.73
N SER A 36 -0.80 22.34 9.85
CA SER A 36 0.64 22.53 10.09
C SER A 36 1.09 22.52 11.56
N SER A 37 1.23 21.35 12.18
CA SER A 37 2.10 21.18 13.34
C SER A 37 3.39 20.51 12.88
N LYS A 38 4.27 21.31 12.26
CA LYS A 38 5.71 21.03 12.25
C LYS A 38 6.20 21.13 13.69
N PHE A 39 6.11 20.06 14.47
CA PHE A 39 6.98 19.79 15.63
C PHE A 39 6.61 18.44 16.24
N GLY A 40 7.49 17.44 16.13
CA GLY A 40 7.30 16.11 16.72
C GLY A 40 7.28 14.99 15.70
N SER A 41 8.46 14.61 15.22
CA SER A 41 8.70 13.50 14.31
C SER A 41 8.23 12.16 14.91
N LYS A 42 7.01 11.74 14.61
CA LYS A 42 6.64 10.31 14.61
C LYS A 42 6.28 9.92 13.19
N ASP A 43 7.12 9.08 12.64
CA ASP A 43 7.17 8.59 11.26
C ASP A 43 6.02 7.60 10.98
N ASP A 44 4.80 7.96 11.39
CA ASP A 44 3.62 7.08 11.45
C ASP A 44 2.66 7.28 10.26
N GLY A 45 3.01 8.16 9.30
CA GLY A 45 2.21 8.41 8.09
C GLY A 45 0.84 9.05 8.36
N THR A 46 0.66 9.67 9.53
CA THR A 46 -0.58 10.34 9.95
C THR A 46 -0.87 11.53 9.03
N GLY A 47 -1.92 11.41 8.21
CA GLY A 47 -2.33 12.41 7.21
C GLY A 47 -2.20 11.94 5.75
N SER A 48 -1.49 10.85 5.48
CA SER A 48 -1.44 10.27 4.13
C SER A 48 -2.58 9.27 3.92
N LYS A 49 -3.35 9.46 2.84
CA LYS A 49 -4.43 8.54 2.43
C LYS A 49 -3.89 7.27 1.75
N ALA A 50 -2.66 7.32 1.24
CA ALA A 50 -1.98 6.19 0.63
C ALA A 50 -0.61 5.92 1.25
N ALA A 51 -0.11 4.70 1.11
CA ALA A 51 1.27 4.31 1.40
C ALA A 51 1.99 3.93 0.10
N LEU A 52 3.29 4.21 0.02
CA LEU A 52 4.15 3.82 -1.11
C LEU A 52 5.28 2.93 -0.61
N LEU A 53 5.29 1.68 -1.02
CA LEU A 53 6.38 0.75 -0.75
C LEU A 53 7.34 0.78 -1.94
N SER A 54 8.54 1.27 -1.72
CA SER A 54 9.58 1.32 -2.75
C SER A 54 10.80 0.49 -2.35
N GLY A 55 11.48 -0.08 -3.33
CA GLY A 55 12.72 -0.81 -3.09
C GLY A 55 13.02 -1.84 -4.18
N PRO A 56 14.17 -2.51 -4.11
CA PRO A 56 14.59 -3.47 -5.13
C PRO A 56 13.58 -4.62 -5.32
N PRO A 57 13.60 -5.31 -6.48
CA PRO A 57 12.79 -6.50 -6.68
C PRO A 57 13.16 -7.59 -5.67
N GLY A 58 12.19 -8.42 -5.28
CA GLY A 58 12.42 -9.57 -4.41
C GLY A 58 12.62 -9.28 -2.91
N VAL A 59 12.47 -8.04 -2.45
CA VAL A 59 12.59 -7.68 -1.01
C VAL A 59 11.29 -7.88 -0.20
N GLY A 60 10.24 -8.42 -0.83
CA GLY A 60 8.98 -8.74 -0.16
C GLY A 60 7.96 -7.61 -0.05
N LYS A 61 7.95 -6.62 -0.97
CA LYS A 61 6.99 -5.49 -0.96
C LYS A 61 5.53 -5.98 -1.07
N THR A 62 5.20 -6.69 -2.16
CA THR A 62 3.88 -7.28 -2.41
C THR A 62 3.47 -8.23 -1.31
N THR A 63 4.38 -9.12 -0.90
CA THR A 63 4.14 -10.04 0.23
C THR A 63 3.85 -9.30 1.54
N THR A 64 4.56 -8.20 1.82
CA THR A 64 4.33 -7.40 3.03
C THR A 64 2.96 -6.74 2.99
N ALA A 65 2.57 -6.13 1.87
CA ALA A 65 1.28 -5.48 1.74
C ALA A 65 0.13 -6.47 1.96
N SER A 66 0.16 -7.63 1.29
CA SER A 66 -0.86 -8.66 1.42
C SER A 66 -0.92 -9.25 2.82
N LEU A 67 0.23 -9.54 3.45
CA LEU A 67 0.28 -10.05 4.82
C LEU A 67 -0.22 -9.03 5.85
N VAL A 68 0.12 -7.75 5.70
CA VAL A 68 -0.39 -6.69 6.59
C VAL A 68 -1.92 -6.60 6.51
N CYS A 69 -2.49 -6.68 5.31
CA CYS A 69 -3.95 -6.68 5.14
C CYS A 69 -4.59 -7.90 5.80
N GLN A 70 -4.04 -9.10 5.56
CA GLN A 70 -4.52 -10.34 6.17
C GLN A 70 -4.43 -10.32 7.70
N GLU A 71 -3.33 -9.80 8.26
CA GLU A 71 -3.12 -9.71 9.71
C GLU A 71 -4.12 -8.77 10.40
N LEU A 72 -4.57 -7.73 9.70
CA LEU A 72 -5.63 -6.83 10.19
C LEU A 72 -7.05 -7.34 9.88
N GLY A 73 -7.19 -8.50 9.21
CA GLY A 73 -8.48 -9.03 8.76
C GLY A 73 -9.17 -8.11 7.75
N LEU A 74 -8.39 -7.40 6.94
CA LEU A 74 -8.85 -6.53 5.87
C LEU A 74 -8.84 -7.31 4.56
N SER A 75 -9.95 -7.21 3.83
CA SER A 75 -10.00 -7.66 2.43
C SER A 75 -9.25 -6.66 1.55
N TYR A 76 -8.60 -7.15 0.50
CA TYR A 76 -7.90 -6.29 -0.43
C TYR A 76 -8.15 -6.71 -1.87
N VAL A 77 -7.99 -5.75 -2.78
CA VAL A 77 -8.01 -5.95 -4.23
C VAL A 77 -6.63 -5.58 -4.73
N GLU A 78 -5.97 -6.51 -5.41
CA GLU A 78 -4.66 -6.32 -5.99
C GLU A 78 -4.81 -6.06 -7.49
N LEU A 79 -4.30 -4.92 -7.94
CA LEU A 79 -4.26 -4.53 -9.34
C LEU A 79 -2.82 -4.32 -9.74
N ASN A 80 -2.41 -4.98 -10.83
CA ASN A 80 -1.18 -4.60 -11.49
C ASN A 80 -1.43 -3.30 -12.28
N ALA A 81 -0.74 -2.24 -11.87
CA ALA A 81 -0.88 -0.92 -12.44
C ALA A 81 -0.33 -0.88 -13.87
N SER A 82 0.67 -1.72 -14.18
CA SER A 82 1.20 -1.87 -15.53
C SER A 82 0.23 -2.58 -16.47
N ASP A 83 -0.77 -3.32 -15.98
CA ASP A 83 -1.78 -4.00 -16.81
C ASP A 83 -3.08 -3.19 -16.94
N THR A 84 -3.40 -2.36 -15.95
CA THR A 84 -4.61 -1.52 -15.94
C THR A 84 -4.35 -0.19 -16.66
N ARG A 85 -3.99 -0.27 -17.96
CA ARG A 85 -3.39 0.81 -18.78
C ARG A 85 -4.34 1.92 -19.27
N SER A 86 -5.33 2.38 -18.48
CA SER A 86 -6.12 3.55 -18.88
C SER A 86 -6.88 4.27 -17.76
N LYS A 87 -7.18 5.55 -18.01
CA LYS A 87 -7.94 6.47 -17.14
C LYS A 87 -9.35 5.97 -16.81
N LYS A 88 -10.01 5.29 -17.76
CA LYS A 88 -11.36 4.72 -17.58
C LYS A 88 -11.30 3.38 -16.86
N SER A 89 -10.40 2.50 -17.28
CA SER A 89 -10.26 1.16 -16.69
C SER A 89 -9.89 1.21 -15.21
N LEU A 90 -9.02 2.12 -14.76
CA LEU A 90 -8.68 2.22 -13.33
C LEU A 90 -9.90 2.59 -12.46
N LYS A 91 -10.69 3.59 -12.87
CA LYS A 91 -11.87 4.00 -12.10
C LYS A 91 -12.96 2.93 -12.14
N GLU A 92 -13.18 2.33 -13.31
CA GLU A 92 -14.19 1.29 -13.49
C GLU A 92 -13.84 0.04 -12.70
N VAL A 93 -12.60 -0.46 -12.81
CA VAL A 93 -12.12 -1.64 -12.08
C VAL A 93 -12.14 -1.39 -10.58
N VAL A 94 -11.71 -0.22 -10.11
CA VAL A 94 -11.76 0.12 -8.67
C VAL A 94 -13.21 0.26 -8.20
N ALA A 95 -14.07 0.94 -8.94
CA ALA A 95 -15.48 1.11 -8.58
C ALA A 95 -16.22 -0.24 -8.55
N GLU A 96 -16.02 -1.08 -9.56
CA GLU A 96 -16.61 -2.41 -9.63
C GLU A 96 -16.09 -3.32 -8.52
N SER A 97 -14.77 -3.33 -8.27
CA SER A 97 -14.17 -4.17 -7.24
C SER A 97 -14.62 -3.76 -5.84
N LEU A 98 -14.76 -2.45 -5.59
CA LEU A 98 -15.30 -1.94 -4.33
C LEU A 98 -16.79 -2.30 -4.16
N ASN A 99 -17.59 -2.21 -5.23
CA ASN A 99 -19.00 -2.54 -5.21
C ASN A 99 -19.29 -4.04 -5.15
N ASN A 100 -18.42 -4.90 -5.72
CA ASN A 100 -18.60 -6.35 -5.75
C ASN A 100 -18.11 -7.00 -4.44
N THR A 101 -17.01 -6.49 -3.86
CA THR A 101 -16.51 -7.02 -2.57
C THR A 101 -17.45 -6.68 -1.39
N SER A 102 -18.22 -5.59 -1.51
CA SER A 102 -19.38 -5.28 -0.66
C SER A 102 -20.34 -6.47 -0.50
N ILE A 103 -20.64 -7.17 -1.60
CA ILE A 103 -21.55 -8.31 -1.63
C ILE A 103 -20.93 -9.51 -0.91
N LYS A 104 -19.61 -9.74 -1.05
CA LYS A 104 -18.90 -10.83 -0.35
C LYS A 104 -18.87 -10.61 1.17
N GLY A 105 -18.77 -9.36 1.63
CA GLY A 105 -18.91 -9.00 3.04
C GLY A 105 -20.33 -9.21 3.58
N PHE A 106 -21.35 -9.02 2.74
CA PHE A 106 -22.76 -9.23 3.08
C PHE A 106 -23.13 -10.72 3.15
N CYS A 107 -22.66 -11.55 2.20
CA CYS A 107 -22.96 -12.99 2.14
C CYS A 107 -22.26 -13.82 3.23
N SER A 108 -21.22 -13.28 3.89
CA SER A 108 -20.51 -13.97 4.99
C SER A 108 -21.15 -13.75 6.37
N GLY A 109 -22.36 -13.16 6.44
CA GLY A 109 -23.11 -13.00 7.69
C GLY A 109 -22.58 -11.90 8.63
N ALA A 110 -21.52 -11.19 8.24
CA ALA A 110 -20.99 -10.07 8.99
C ALA A 110 -21.74 -8.78 8.66
N SER A 111 -22.88 -8.57 9.33
CA SER A 111 -23.58 -7.27 9.35
C SER A 111 -22.70 -6.20 10.00
N ARG A 112 -21.81 -5.58 9.23
CA ARG A 112 -21.06 -4.38 9.61
C ARG A 112 -20.56 -3.70 8.35
N SER A 113 -21.21 -2.60 7.98
CA SER A 113 -20.73 -1.51 7.12
C SER A 113 -19.61 -1.90 6.14
N VAL A 114 -20.04 -2.27 4.93
CA VAL A 114 -19.25 -2.53 3.72
C VAL A 114 -18.10 -1.52 3.47
N SER A 115 -18.17 -0.31 4.00
CA SER A 115 -17.20 0.75 3.70
C SER A 115 -15.87 0.64 4.46
N ALA A 116 -15.74 -0.24 5.45
CA ALA A 116 -14.72 -0.08 6.49
C ALA A 116 -13.48 -0.99 6.40
N LYS A 117 -13.45 -2.01 5.52
CA LYS A 117 -12.40 -3.04 5.59
C LYS A 117 -11.77 -3.45 4.24
N HIS A 118 -11.88 -2.60 3.23
CA HIS A 118 -11.27 -2.84 1.91
C HIS A 118 -10.00 -2.02 1.73
N VAL A 119 -8.96 -2.64 1.17
CA VAL A 119 -7.68 -2.00 0.82
C VAL A 119 -7.43 -2.18 -0.67
N LEU A 120 -6.99 -1.14 -1.36
CA LEU A 120 -6.55 -1.24 -2.75
C LEU A 120 -5.03 -1.38 -2.79
N LEU A 121 -4.53 -2.49 -3.35
CA LEU A 121 -3.11 -2.69 -3.63
C LEU A 121 -2.85 -2.40 -5.11
N MET A 122 -1.97 -1.43 -5.37
CA MET A 122 -1.54 -1.06 -6.72
C MET A 122 -0.08 -1.49 -6.89
N ASP A 123 0.16 -2.61 -7.57
CA ASP A 123 1.52 -3.10 -7.83
C ASP A 123 2.10 -2.51 -9.12
N GLU A 124 3.43 -2.44 -9.20
CA GLU A 124 4.19 -1.92 -10.35
C GLU A 124 3.74 -0.53 -10.84
N VAL A 125 3.50 0.41 -9.92
CA VAL A 125 3.06 1.77 -10.31
C VAL A 125 4.12 2.54 -11.12
N ASP A 126 5.38 2.09 -11.10
CA ASP A 126 6.45 2.56 -11.97
C ASP A 126 6.30 2.09 -13.43
N GLY A 127 5.52 1.03 -13.71
CA GLY A 127 5.15 0.64 -15.06
C GLY A 127 4.31 1.70 -15.77
N MET A 128 3.39 2.35 -15.04
CA MET A 128 2.58 3.49 -15.53
C MET A 128 3.41 4.75 -15.83
N ALA A 129 4.72 4.71 -15.51
CA ALA A 129 5.62 5.81 -15.72
C ALA A 129 6.22 5.82 -17.14
N GLY A 130 5.94 4.82 -17.97
CA GLY A 130 6.38 4.74 -19.37
C GLY A 130 5.84 5.84 -20.29
N ASN A 131 6.36 5.93 -21.51
CA ASN A 131 5.98 6.96 -22.49
C ASN A 131 4.53 6.83 -22.99
N GLU A 132 3.93 5.65 -22.86
CA GLU A 132 2.59 5.32 -23.34
C GLU A 132 1.48 5.83 -22.37
N ASP A 133 1.80 5.98 -21.08
CA ASP A 133 0.86 6.33 -20.01
C ASP A 133 0.96 7.81 -19.59
N ARG A 134 0.77 8.74 -20.54
CA ARG A 134 0.92 10.20 -20.31
C ARG A 134 0.00 10.83 -19.24
N GLY A 135 -0.89 10.06 -18.59
CA GLY A 135 -1.77 10.55 -17.52
C GLY A 135 -2.03 9.58 -16.37
N GLY A 136 -1.40 8.41 -16.36
CA GLY A 136 -1.74 7.34 -15.41
C GLY A 136 -1.43 7.72 -13.95
N ILE A 137 -0.23 8.24 -13.69
CA ILE A 137 0.17 8.69 -12.34
C ILE A 137 -0.70 9.85 -11.84
N GLN A 138 -1.08 10.78 -12.71
CA GLN A 138 -1.93 11.91 -12.32
C GLN A 138 -3.31 11.43 -11.88
N GLU A 139 -3.88 10.46 -12.58
CA GLU A 139 -5.15 9.85 -12.19
C GLU A 139 -5.04 9.06 -10.88
N LEU A 140 -3.94 8.35 -10.67
CA LEU A 140 -3.67 7.69 -9.39
C LEU A 140 -3.58 8.70 -8.23
N ILE A 141 -2.93 9.84 -8.45
CA ILE A 141 -2.90 10.94 -7.46
C ILE A 141 -4.31 11.46 -7.17
N ASP A 142 -5.12 11.66 -8.19
CA ASP A 142 -6.50 12.15 -8.02
C ASP A 142 -7.38 11.10 -7.31
N LEU A 143 -7.18 9.81 -7.60
CA LEU A 143 -7.79 8.71 -6.86
C LEU A 143 -7.39 8.74 -5.38
N ILE A 144 -6.11 8.94 -5.05
CA ILE A 144 -5.63 9.03 -3.67
C ILE A 144 -6.24 10.22 -2.91
N LYS A 145 -6.44 11.37 -3.56
CA LYS A 145 -7.04 12.54 -2.91
C LYS A 145 -8.50 12.31 -2.50
N HIS A 146 -9.26 11.63 -3.36
CA HIS A 146 -10.70 11.42 -3.21
C HIS A 146 -11.09 10.05 -2.64
N THR A 147 -10.11 9.17 -2.40
CA THR A 147 -10.37 7.82 -1.88
C THR A 147 -11.00 7.84 -0.49
N LYS A 148 -11.87 6.87 -0.25
CA LYS A 148 -12.47 6.54 1.05
C LYS A 148 -11.98 5.21 1.60
N ILE A 149 -11.03 4.58 0.91
CA ILE A 149 -10.36 3.35 1.33
C ILE A 149 -8.83 3.55 1.28
N PRO A 150 -8.07 2.85 2.14
CA PRO A 150 -6.61 2.89 2.09
C PRO A 150 -6.08 2.35 0.75
N ILE A 151 -5.12 3.06 0.17
CA ILE A 151 -4.40 2.64 -1.05
C ILE A 151 -2.95 2.35 -0.70
N ILE A 152 -2.43 1.21 -1.13
CA ILE A 152 -1.02 0.83 -0.98
C ILE A 152 -0.43 0.67 -2.36
N CYS A 153 0.47 1.58 -2.73
CA CYS A 153 1.19 1.55 -3.99
C CYS A 153 2.55 0.87 -3.81
N MET A 154 3.00 0.13 -4.82
CA MET A 154 4.29 -0.56 -4.81
C MET A 154 5.07 -0.22 -6.08
N CYS A 155 6.35 0.12 -5.93
CA CYS A 155 7.23 0.37 -7.07
C CYS A 155 8.65 -0.15 -6.82
N ASN A 156 9.40 -0.36 -7.90
CA ASN A 156 10.80 -0.77 -7.83
C ASN A 156 11.73 0.44 -7.77
N ASP A 157 11.47 1.48 -8.58
CA ASP A 157 12.27 2.71 -8.58
C ASP A 157 11.48 3.95 -8.10
N ARG A 158 11.82 4.40 -6.90
CA ARG A 158 11.29 5.63 -6.31
C ARG A 158 11.82 6.90 -7.01
N ASN A 159 13.03 6.84 -7.57
CA ASN A 159 13.70 8.03 -8.10
C ASN A 159 13.18 8.44 -9.46
N HIS A 160 12.39 7.58 -10.11
CA HIS A 160 11.75 7.88 -11.38
C HIS A 160 10.99 9.23 -11.32
N PRO A 161 11.19 10.15 -12.28
CA PRO A 161 10.63 11.50 -12.23
C PRO A 161 9.11 11.55 -12.00
N LYS A 162 8.37 10.63 -12.63
CA LYS A 162 6.92 10.53 -12.44
C LYS A 162 6.51 9.95 -11.08
N ILE A 163 7.32 9.12 -10.45
CA ILE A 163 7.01 8.60 -9.11
C ILE A 163 7.23 9.67 -8.04
N ARG A 164 8.17 10.60 -8.28
CA ARG A 164 8.40 11.73 -7.35
C ARG A 164 7.14 12.56 -7.09
N SER A 165 6.28 12.78 -8.10
CA SER A 165 5.02 13.50 -7.88
C SER A 165 4.03 12.71 -7.03
N LEU A 166 3.98 11.38 -7.17
CA LEU A 166 3.14 10.49 -6.36
C LEU A 166 3.59 10.44 -4.89
N VAL A 167 4.90 10.41 -4.64
CA VAL A 167 5.49 10.32 -3.29
C VAL A 167 4.93 11.38 -2.34
N HIS A 168 4.66 12.59 -2.81
CA HIS A 168 4.13 13.68 -1.98
C HIS A 168 2.75 13.41 -1.38
N TYR A 169 1.99 12.45 -1.93
CA TYR A 169 0.66 12.07 -1.47
C TYR A 169 0.65 10.77 -0.66
N CYS A 170 1.83 10.14 -0.50
CA CYS A 170 1.96 8.82 0.09
C CYS A 170 2.85 8.83 1.34
N PHE A 171 2.56 7.91 2.26
CA PHE A 171 3.50 7.53 3.30
C PHE A 171 4.62 6.68 2.68
N ASP A 172 5.82 7.27 2.54
CA ASP A 172 6.98 6.69 1.84
C ASP A 172 7.71 5.65 2.70
N LEU A 173 7.58 4.37 2.35
CA LEU A 173 8.22 3.23 3.00
C LEU A 173 9.27 2.61 2.09
N ARG A 174 10.54 2.73 2.45
CA ARG A 174 11.67 2.26 1.63
C ARG A 174 12.21 0.94 2.15
N PHE A 175 12.02 -0.12 1.38
CA PHE A 175 12.49 -1.45 1.67
C PHE A 175 13.97 -1.57 1.25
N PRO A 176 14.90 -1.71 2.21
CA PRO A 176 16.30 -1.98 1.88
C PRO A 176 16.48 -3.42 1.39
N ARG A 177 17.60 -3.69 0.71
CA ARG A 177 18.03 -5.07 0.48
C ARG A 177 18.28 -5.74 1.84
N PRO A 178 17.71 -6.92 2.12
CA PRO A 178 18.03 -7.67 3.33
C PRO A 178 19.52 -7.98 3.40
N ARG A 179 20.07 -8.04 4.61
CA ARG A 179 21.48 -8.39 4.79
C ARG A 179 21.71 -9.88 4.49
N VAL A 180 22.91 -10.21 4.02
CA VAL A 180 23.25 -11.59 3.62
C VAL A 180 23.06 -12.57 4.77
N GLU A 181 23.35 -12.16 6.01
CA GLU A 181 23.18 -13.01 7.20
C GLU A 181 21.71 -13.37 7.45
N GLN A 182 20.80 -12.42 7.20
CA GLN A 182 19.36 -12.63 7.37
C GLN A 182 18.82 -13.59 6.30
N ILE A 183 19.30 -13.45 5.06
CA ILE A 183 18.94 -14.34 3.95
C ILE A 183 19.49 -15.74 4.24
N LYS A 184 20.77 -15.85 4.61
CA LYS A 184 21.43 -17.13 4.94
C LYS A 184 20.69 -17.87 6.05
N GLY A 185 20.34 -17.18 7.14
CA GLY A 185 19.61 -17.79 8.24
C GLY A 185 18.26 -18.39 7.80
N ALA A 186 17.53 -17.67 6.97
CA ALA A 186 16.25 -18.15 6.43
C ALA A 186 16.43 -19.31 5.44
N MET A 187 17.39 -19.21 4.51
CA MET A 187 17.66 -20.28 3.54
C MET A 187 18.09 -21.58 4.22
N MET A 188 18.95 -21.50 5.24
CA MET A 188 19.36 -22.67 6.03
C MET A 188 18.16 -23.33 6.73
N SER A 189 17.25 -22.52 7.28
CA SER A 189 16.02 -23.05 7.90
C SER A 189 15.08 -23.72 6.90
N ILE A 190 15.07 -23.29 5.64
CA ILE A 190 14.27 -23.91 4.58
C ILE A 190 14.95 -25.19 4.09
N ALA A 191 16.26 -25.18 3.88
CA ALA A 191 17.02 -26.33 3.38
C ALA A 191 17.14 -27.48 4.39
N PHE A 192 16.96 -27.20 5.68
CA PHE A 192 16.96 -28.21 6.75
C PHE A 192 15.57 -28.82 7.00
N LYS A 193 14.51 -28.27 6.40
CA LYS A 193 13.18 -28.87 6.40
C LYS A 193 13.01 -29.82 5.22
#